data_AF-A0A0F2NGN9-F1
#
_entry.id   AF-A0A0F2NGN9-F1
#
_cell.length_a   1.000
_cell.length_b   1.000
_cell.length_c   1.000
_cell.angle_alpha   90.00
_cell.angle_beta   90.00
_cell.angle_gamma   90.00
#
_symmetry.space_group_name_H-M   'P 1'
#
loop_
_entity.id
_entity.type
_entity.pdbx_description
1 polymer ?
#
loop_
_entity_poly.entity_id
_entity_poly.type
_entity_poly.pdbx_seq_one_letter_code
_entity_poly.pdbx_strand_id
1 'polypeptide(L)'
;MSTSQKDHQEIPPHLEQKKLIEFLESLHRIFKIGIYYPAGHKVLDQAAEKFQRNISNVADTNRSVLIELHNETLHVAGHEISAPTGALLEIKKLILDLGIGSIEIDRAIPLPELLQLVSSLLLWRSQLQGIKEFTQADIANLPVSVRILQKEFLVDESAILPDGNGEDAEHGLHSVFQALAEQGVERDRIEQCIR
;
A
#
# COMPACT_ATOMS: atom_id res chain seq x y z
N MET A 1 35.49 36.19 3.72
CA MET A 1 35.92 34.79 3.51
C MET A 1 35.11 33.97 4.51
N SER A 2 34.23 33.02 4.18
CA SER A 2 34.06 32.25 2.96
C SER A 2 32.58 31.97 2.71
N THR A 3 32.19 32.10 1.45
CA THR A 3 31.00 31.55 0.82
C THR A 3 31.11 30.03 0.71
N SER A 4 30.08 29.30 1.11
CA SER A 4 29.77 27.98 0.56
C SER A 4 28.28 27.88 0.24
N GLN A 5 27.96 28.28 -1.00
CA GLN A 5 27.10 27.51 -1.91
C GLN A 5 27.50 26.01 -1.85
N LYS A 6 26.69 24.99 -2.11
CA LYS A 6 25.40 24.81 -2.78
C LYS A 6 25.05 23.35 -2.46
N ASP A 7 23.79 23.04 -2.19
CA ASP A 7 23.20 21.80 -2.69
C ASP A 7 21.71 22.09 -2.93
N HIS A 8 21.47 22.89 -3.97
CA HIS A 8 20.21 22.78 -4.68
C HIS A 8 20.25 21.40 -5.33
N GLN A 9 19.58 20.44 -4.70
CA GLN A 9 19.14 19.24 -5.41
C GLN A 9 18.32 19.73 -6.60
N GLU A 10 18.92 19.60 -7.78
CA GLU A 10 18.28 19.83 -9.06
C GLU A 10 17.02 18.97 -9.09
N ILE A 11 15.87 19.64 -9.18
CA ILE A 11 14.57 19.02 -9.35
C ILE A 11 14.67 18.16 -10.62
N PRO A 12 14.51 16.83 -10.53
CA PRO A 12 14.58 15.97 -11.70
C PRO A 12 13.53 16.38 -12.73
N PRO A 13 13.80 16.16 -14.03
CA PRO A 13 12.89 16.53 -15.11
C PRO A 13 11.53 15.88 -14.91
N HIS A 14 10.45 16.60 -15.24
CA HIS A 14 9.07 16.11 -15.15
C HIS A 14 8.95 14.66 -15.62
N LEU A 15 8.78 13.74 -14.67
CA LEU A 15 8.52 12.34 -15.00
C LEU A 15 7.11 12.28 -15.60
N GLU A 16 7.03 11.91 -16.87
CA GLU A 16 5.76 11.91 -17.58
C GLU A 16 4.76 10.95 -16.90
N GLN A 17 3.56 11.44 -16.58
CA GLN A 17 2.47 10.65 -15.97
C GLN A 17 2.24 9.32 -16.71
N LYS A 18 2.38 9.34 -18.04
CA LYS A 18 2.27 8.14 -18.88
C LYS A 18 3.26 7.04 -18.47
N LYS A 19 4.52 7.38 -18.19
CA LYS A 19 5.57 6.41 -17.80
C LYS A 19 5.26 5.79 -16.43
N LEU A 20 4.76 6.60 -15.50
CA LEU A 20 4.36 6.15 -14.17
C LEU A 20 3.18 5.18 -14.23
N ILE A 21 2.17 5.52 -15.04
CA ILE A 21 1.02 4.64 -15.27
C ILE A 21 1.47 3.33 -15.94
N GLU A 22 2.28 3.39 -16.99
CA GLU A 22 2.80 2.20 -17.68
C GLU A 22 3.64 1.29 -16.76
N PHE A 23 4.35 1.87 -15.80
CA PHE A 23 5.09 1.13 -14.77
C PHE A 23 4.15 0.38 -13.81
N LEU A 24 3.10 1.04 -13.31
CA LEU A 24 2.12 0.39 -12.45
C LEU A 24 1.29 -0.64 -13.21
N GLU A 25 0.94 -0.37 -14.47
CA GLU A 25 0.23 -1.33 -15.31
C GLU A 25 1.07 -2.56 -15.65
N SER A 26 2.40 -2.41 -15.81
CA SER A 26 3.27 -3.57 -15.99
C SER A 26 3.36 -4.40 -14.71
N LEU A 27 3.38 -3.77 -13.52
CA LEU A 27 3.27 -4.47 -12.24
C LEU A 27 1.96 -5.26 -12.13
N HIS A 28 0.84 -4.59 -12.44
CA HIS A 28 -0.50 -5.20 -12.43
C HIS A 28 -0.58 -6.40 -13.36
N ARG A 29 0.01 -6.29 -14.56
CA ARG A 29 0.06 -7.36 -15.53
C ARG A 29 0.79 -8.60 -14.99
N ILE A 30 1.89 -8.42 -14.26
CA ILE A 30 2.60 -9.56 -13.65
C ILE A 30 1.68 -10.26 -12.63
N PHE A 31 0.97 -9.50 -11.78
CA PHE A 31 0.00 -10.09 -10.85
C PHE A 31 -1.10 -10.86 -11.58
N LYS A 32 -1.72 -10.27 -12.60
CA LYS A 32 -2.78 -10.93 -13.39
C LYS A 32 -2.32 -12.24 -14.01
N ILE A 33 -1.11 -12.28 -14.57
CA ILE A 33 -0.56 -13.49 -15.20
C ILE A 33 -0.13 -14.50 -14.14
N GLY A 34 0.49 -14.04 -13.05
CA GLY A 34 0.97 -14.86 -11.94
C GLY A 34 -0.12 -15.61 -11.17
N ILE A 35 -1.38 -15.19 -11.30
CA ILE A 35 -2.54 -15.94 -10.79
C ILE A 35 -2.71 -17.28 -11.54
N TYR A 36 -2.38 -17.32 -12.83
CA TYR A 36 -2.66 -18.46 -13.70
C TYR A 36 -1.41 -19.28 -14.06
N TYR A 37 -0.23 -18.66 -14.02
CA TYR A 37 1.00 -19.29 -14.50
C TYR A 37 2.10 -19.22 -13.43
N PRO A 38 2.87 -20.31 -13.23
CA PRO A 38 4.00 -20.32 -12.32
C PRO A 38 5.24 -19.63 -12.91
N ALA A 39 6.22 -19.33 -12.05
CA ALA A 39 7.55 -18.87 -12.45
C ALA A 39 8.20 -19.83 -13.48
N GLY A 40 8.91 -19.28 -14.46
CA GLY A 40 9.49 -20.03 -15.58
C GLY A 40 8.52 -20.26 -16.75
N HIS A 41 7.26 -19.87 -16.62
CA HIS A 41 6.34 -19.81 -17.75
C HIS A 41 6.63 -18.57 -18.61
N LYS A 42 6.88 -18.80 -19.90
CA LYS A 42 7.31 -17.76 -20.86
C LYS A 42 6.47 -16.47 -20.82
N VAL A 43 5.15 -16.57 -20.65
CA VAL A 43 4.25 -15.40 -20.62
C VAL A 43 4.45 -14.56 -19.35
N LEU A 44 4.71 -15.21 -18.21
CA LEU A 44 4.98 -14.53 -16.94
C LEU A 44 6.36 -13.86 -17.00
N ASP A 45 7.37 -14.59 -17.45
CA ASP A 45 8.74 -14.07 -17.56
C ASP A 45 8.80 -12.85 -18.47
N GLN A 46 8.12 -12.87 -19.63
CA GLN A 46 8.03 -11.72 -20.53
C GLN A 46 7.35 -10.50 -19.90
N ALA A 47 6.33 -10.71 -19.07
CA ALA A 47 5.67 -9.62 -18.35
C ALA A 47 6.59 -9.03 -17.28
N ALA A 48 7.32 -9.90 -16.56
CA ALA A 48 8.29 -9.52 -15.54
C ALA A 48 9.48 -8.74 -16.13
N GLU A 49 10.02 -9.18 -17.26
CA GLU A 49 11.05 -8.44 -18.01
C GLU A 49 10.56 -7.06 -18.47
N LYS A 50 9.29 -6.96 -18.89
CA LYS A 50 8.70 -5.65 -19.26
C LYS A 50 8.65 -4.72 -18.05
N PHE A 51 8.29 -5.23 -16.88
CA PHE A 51 8.35 -4.44 -15.65
C PHE A 51 9.77 -4.02 -15.30
N GLN A 52 10.78 -4.91 -15.41
CA GLN A 52 12.19 -4.57 -15.16
C GLN A 52 12.70 -3.45 -16.10
N ARG A 53 12.22 -3.38 -17.33
CA ARG A 53 12.50 -2.25 -18.23
C ARG A 53 11.81 -0.96 -17.75
N ASN A 54 10.55 -1.06 -17.33
CA ASN A 54 9.79 0.10 -16.87
C ASN A 54 10.32 0.67 -15.54
N ILE A 55 10.73 -0.18 -14.59
CA ILE A 55 11.33 0.29 -13.32
C ILE A 55 12.63 1.04 -13.57
N SER A 56 13.47 0.57 -14.50
CA SER A 56 14.69 1.27 -14.90
C SER A 56 14.39 2.67 -15.46
N ASN A 57 13.32 2.79 -16.25
CA ASN A 57 12.90 4.08 -16.83
C ASN A 57 12.31 5.05 -15.80
N VAL A 58 11.65 4.53 -14.76
CA VAL A 58 11.04 5.33 -13.68
C VAL A 58 12.05 5.71 -12.61
N ALA A 59 12.98 4.81 -12.29
CA ALA A 59 14.05 5.08 -11.33
C ALA A 59 14.96 6.22 -11.82
N ASP A 60 15.15 6.33 -13.14
CA ASP A 60 16.07 7.27 -13.78
C ASP A 60 17.49 7.14 -13.17
N THR A 61 17.89 8.08 -12.31
CA THR A 61 19.17 8.06 -11.60
C THR A 61 19.10 7.42 -10.21
N ASN A 62 17.91 7.25 -9.64
CA ASN A 62 17.70 6.66 -8.32
C ASN A 62 18.00 5.16 -8.32
N ARG A 63 18.45 4.65 -7.17
CA ARG A 63 18.73 3.21 -7.00
C ARG A 63 17.46 2.37 -6.93
N SER A 64 16.35 2.96 -6.51
CA SER A 64 15.08 2.28 -6.27
C SER A 64 13.90 3.14 -6.69
N VAL A 65 12.75 2.50 -6.85
CA VAL A 65 11.46 3.16 -7.04
C VAL A 65 10.60 2.91 -5.81
N LEU A 66 10.12 4.00 -5.21
CA LEU A 66 9.17 3.96 -4.10
C LEU A 66 7.74 4.06 -4.64
N ILE A 67 6.88 3.13 -4.23
CA ILE A 67 5.43 3.15 -4.42
C ILE A 67 4.80 3.37 -3.06
N GLU A 68 3.98 4.39 -2.90
CA GLU A 68 3.41 4.76 -1.60
C GLU A 68 1.95 5.21 -1.74
N LEU A 69 1.20 5.09 -0.64
CA LEU A 69 -0.20 5.52 -0.60
C LEU A 69 -0.36 6.66 0.41
N HIS A 70 -0.58 7.87 -0.08
CA HIS A 70 -0.83 9.07 0.72
C HIS A 70 -2.28 9.51 0.59
N ASN A 71 -3.03 9.59 1.68
CA ASN A 71 -4.44 10.01 1.67
C ASN A 71 -5.27 9.28 0.61
N GLU A 72 -5.01 7.97 0.48
CA GLU A 72 -5.58 7.09 -0.55
C GLU A 72 -5.18 7.38 -2.01
N THR A 73 -4.31 8.33 -2.27
CA THR A 73 -3.74 8.56 -3.59
C THR A 73 -2.46 7.76 -3.75
N LEU A 74 -2.28 7.16 -4.92
CA LEU A 74 -1.08 6.40 -5.25
C LEU A 74 0.01 7.36 -5.72
N HIS A 75 1.20 7.24 -5.15
CA HIS A 75 2.38 7.98 -5.56
C HIS A 75 3.48 7.01 -6.00
N VAL A 76 4.25 7.41 -7.00
CA VAL A 76 5.42 6.67 -7.48
C VAL A 76 6.59 7.63 -7.61
N ALA A 77 7.72 7.29 -6.99
CA ALA A 77 8.90 8.14 -6.93
C ALA A 77 8.56 9.59 -6.52
N GLY A 78 7.68 9.74 -5.52
CA GLY A 78 7.21 11.04 -5.02
C GLY A 78 6.18 11.76 -5.89
N HIS A 79 5.81 11.21 -7.05
CA HIS A 79 4.85 11.83 -7.97
C HIS A 79 3.46 11.22 -7.79
N GLU A 80 2.47 12.08 -7.60
CA GLU A 80 1.06 11.68 -7.53
C GLU A 80 0.56 11.15 -8.89
N ILE A 81 -0.22 10.07 -8.88
CA ILE A 81 -0.84 9.54 -10.09
C ILE A 81 -2.25 10.10 -10.26
N SER A 82 -2.39 11.08 -11.15
CA SER A 82 -3.64 11.87 -11.29
C SER A 82 -4.75 11.18 -12.09
N ALA A 83 -4.44 10.10 -12.83
CA ALA A 83 -5.39 9.41 -13.71
C ALA A 83 -5.39 7.89 -13.45
N PRO A 84 -6.09 7.42 -12.40
CA PRO A 84 -6.12 6.01 -12.07
C PRO A 84 -6.87 5.20 -13.14
N THR A 85 -6.21 4.20 -13.72
CA THR A 85 -6.85 3.19 -14.57
C THR A 85 -7.41 2.05 -13.72
N GLY A 86 -8.21 1.15 -14.30
CA GLY A 86 -8.73 -0.02 -13.59
C GLY A 86 -7.62 -0.90 -12.98
N ALA A 87 -6.46 -0.98 -13.66
CA ALA A 87 -5.28 -1.67 -13.14
C ALA A 87 -4.73 -1.01 -11.87
N LEU A 88 -4.68 0.32 -11.85
CA LEU A 88 -4.18 1.09 -10.70
C LEU A 88 -5.12 1.00 -9.51
N LEU A 89 -6.44 0.95 -9.74
CA LEU A 89 -7.43 0.70 -8.68
C LEU A 89 -7.24 -0.68 -8.05
N GLU A 90 -6.97 -1.71 -8.85
CA GLU A 90 -6.66 -3.04 -8.32
C GLU A 90 -5.35 -3.08 -7.53
N ILE A 91 -4.31 -2.35 -7.97
CA ILE A 91 -3.05 -2.22 -7.21
C ILE A 91 -3.28 -1.47 -5.90
N LYS A 92 -3.97 -0.32 -5.93
CA LYS A 92 -4.32 0.45 -4.74
C LYS A 92 -5.06 -0.43 -3.74
N LYS A 93 -6.05 -1.20 -4.21
CA LYS A 93 -6.78 -2.15 -3.39
C LYS A 93 -5.86 -3.22 -2.79
N LEU A 94 -4.96 -3.81 -3.57
CA LEU A 94 -3.99 -4.79 -3.05
C LEU A 94 -3.12 -4.21 -1.93
N ILE A 95 -2.59 -3.00 -2.12
CA ILE A 95 -1.76 -2.30 -1.13
C ILE A 95 -2.56 -2.03 0.14
N LEU A 96 -3.81 -1.56 0.01
CA LEU A 96 -4.72 -1.31 1.13
C LEU A 96 -5.08 -2.59 1.88
N ASP A 97 -5.51 -3.63 1.17
CA ASP A 97 -5.93 -4.91 1.74
C ASP A 97 -4.77 -5.54 2.55
N LEU A 98 -3.53 -5.42 2.06
CA LEU A 98 -2.33 -5.93 2.75
C LEU A 98 -1.81 -5.02 3.88
N GLY A 99 -2.44 -3.87 4.11
CA GLY A 99 -1.99 -2.89 5.11
C GLY A 99 -0.61 -2.33 4.77
N ILE A 100 -0.25 -2.21 3.49
CA ILE A 100 1.05 -1.70 3.06
C ILE A 100 1.00 -0.16 2.99
N GLY A 101 1.97 0.50 3.62
CA GLY A 101 2.20 1.94 3.52
C GLY A 101 3.06 2.30 2.31
N SER A 102 4.16 1.57 2.11
CA SER A 102 5.04 1.75 0.96
C SER A 102 5.74 0.47 0.53
N ILE A 103 6.10 0.40 -0.75
CA ILE A 103 6.88 -0.65 -1.39
C ILE A 103 8.04 0.03 -2.11
N GLU A 104 9.25 -0.25 -1.68
CA GLU A 104 10.46 0.20 -2.35
C GLU A 104 11.12 -0.97 -3.09
N ILE A 105 11.40 -0.80 -4.38
CA ILE A 105 11.96 -1.84 -5.24
C ILE A 105 13.26 -1.34 -5.85
N ASP A 106 14.37 -2.07 -5.68
CA ASP A 106 15.65 -1.75 -6.33
C ASP A 106 15.48 -1.83 -7.86
N ARG A 107 16.02 -0.84 -8.58
CA ARG A 107 15.93 -0.75 -10.04
C ARG A 107 16.52 -1.98 -10.74
N ALA A 108 17.49 -2.63 -10.11
CA ALA A 108 18.22 -3.79 -10.61
C ALA A 108 17.70 -5.10 -10.01
N ILE A 109 16.46 -5.12 -9.50
CA ILE A 109 15.81 -6.33 -8.98
C ILE A 109 15.98 -7.52 -9.92
N PRO A 110 16.59 -8.63 -9.47
CA PRO A 110 16.70 -9.86 -10.27
C PRO A 110 15.33 -10.44 -10.61
N LEU A 111 15.21 -11.08 -11.77
CA LEU A 111 13.94 -11.71 -12.19
C LEU A 111 13.41 -12.71 -11.16
N PRO A 112 14.23 -13.60 -10.55
CA PRO A 112 13.75 -14.51 -9.51
C PRO A 112 13.19 -13.78 -8.28
N GLU A 113 13.83 -12.67 -7.85
CA GLU A 113 13.38 -11.87 -6.70
C GLU A 113 12.06 -11.16 -7.00
N LEU A 114 11.89 -10.64 -8.23
CA LEU A 114 10.63 -10.05 -8.67
C LEU A 114 9.49 -11.07 -8.67
N LEU A 115 9.73 -12.27 -9.20
CA LEU A 115 8.73 -13.33 -9.22
C LEU A 115 8.41 -13.82 -7.81
N GLN A 116 9.41 -13.93 -6.93
CA GLN A 116 9.20 -14.24 -5.52
C GLN A 116 8.32 -13.18 -4.84
N LEU A 117 8.61 -11.89 -5.03
CA LEU A 117 7.79 -10.80 -4.50
C LEU A 117 6.33 -10.94 -4.94
N VAL A 118 6.11 -11.18 -6.24
CA VAL A 118 4.77 -11.34 -6.82
C VAL A 118 4.04 -12.52 -6.19
N SER A 119 4.71 -13.67 -6.08
CA SER A 119 4.14 -14.86 -5.45
C SER A 119 3.78 -14.62 -3.99
N SER A 120 4.64 -13.94 -3.22
CA SER A 120 4.37 -13.58 -1.83
C SER A 120 3.15 -12.66 -1.69
N LEU A 121 3.07 -11.60 -2.49
CA LEU A 121 1.94 -10.66 -2.47
C LEU A 121 0.61 -11.35 -2.85
N LEU A 122 0.65 -12.25 -3.86
CA LEU A 122 -0.53 -13.03 -4.25
C LEU A 122 -0.95 -14.03 -3.16
N LEU A 123 0.02 -14.67 -2.51
CA LEU A 123 -0.24 -15.58 -1.40
C LEU A 123 -0.90 -14.85 -0.22
N TRP A 124 -0.33 -13.72 0.22
CA TRP A 124 -0.91 -12.92 1.31
C TRP A 124 -2.30 -12.42 0.98
N ARG A 125 -2.52 -11.96 -0.27
CA ARG A 125 -3.86 -11.58 -0.73
C ARG A 125 -4.84 -12.74 -0.62
N SER A 126 -4.44 -13.95 -1.03
CA SER A 126 -5.28 -15.14 -0.95
C SER A 126 -5.58 -15.55 0.50
N GLN A 127 -4.63 -15.39 1.41
CA GLN A 127 -4.82 -15.67 2.82
C GLN A 127 -5.85 -14.73 3.43
N LEU A 128 -5.75 -13.42 3.18
CA LEU A 128 -6.72 -12.43 3.67
C LEU A 128 -8.14 -12.66 3.16
N GLN A 129 -8.30 -13.07 1.89
CA GLN A 129 -9.62 -13.35 1.33
C GLN A 129 -10.32 -14.56 1.99
N GLY A 130 -9.57 -15.44 2.66
CA GLY A 130 -10.09 -16.61 3.35
C GLY A 130 -10.45 -16.39 4.82
N ILE A 131 -10.07 -15.26 5.41
CA ILE A 131 -10.20 -15.02 6.85
C ILE A 131 -11.45 -14.17 7.12
N LYS A 132 -12.26 -14.56 8.12
CA LYS A 132 -13.49 -13.86 8.53
C LYS A 132 -13.25 -12.75 9.56
N GLU A 133 -12.05 -12.69 10.12
CA GLU A 133 -11.64 -11.77 11.19
C GLU A 133 -10.57 -10.80 10.69
N PHE A 134 -10.52 -9.61 11.28
CA PHE A 134 -9.52 -8.61 10.91
C PHE A 134 -8.14 -9.10 11.35
N THR A 135 -7.32 -9.52 10.38
CA THR A 135 -5.95 -10.01 10.61
C THR A 135 -5.01 -9.24 9.72
N GLN A 136 -3.93 -8.70 10.30
CA GLN A 136 -2.86 -8.09 9.51
C GLN A 136 -2.11 -9.17 8.74
N ALA A 137 -1.80 -8.93 7.47
CA ALA A 137 -0.94 -9.83 6.71
C ALA A 137 0.47 -9.85 7.31
N ASP A 138 0.99 -11.02 7.65
CA ASP A 138 2.37 -11.17 8.08
C ASP A 138 3.32 -11.10 6.86
N ILE A 139 3.90 -9.92 6.64
CA ILE A 139 4.82 -9.65 5.53
C ILE A 139 6.24 -10.06 5.96
N ALA A 140 6.60 -11.30 5.64
CA ALA A 140 7.91 -11.87 5.93
C ALA A 140 8.62 -12.40 4.66
N ASN A 141 9.91 -12.70 4.77
CA ASN A 141 10.70 -13.32 3.69
C ASN A 141 10.73 -12.53 2.36
N LEU A 142 10.81 -11.20 2.46
CA LEU A 142 10.99 -10.34 1.30
C LEU A 142 12.36 -10.56 0.64
N PRO A 143 12.45 -10.48 -0.68
CA PRO A 143 13.72 -10.44 -1.38
C PRO A 143 14.57 -9.24 -0.93
N VAL A 144 15.89 -9.36 -0.99
CA VAL A 144 16.82 -8.31 -0.53
C VAL A 144 16.67 -7.02 -1.34
N SER A 145 16.22 -7.12 -2.60
CA SER A 145 15.95 -5.98 -3.46
C SER A 145 14.64 -5.24 -3.16
N VAL A 146 13.88 -5.65 -2.14
CA VAL A 146 12.54 -5.09 -1.85
C VAL A 146 12.42 -4.73 -0.37
N ARG A 147 11.88 -3.54 -0.10
CA ARG A 147 11.49 -3.13 1.25
C ARG A 147 10.00 -2.80 1.26
N ILE A 148 9.28 -3.31 2.24
CA ILE A 148 7.87 -2.97 2.45
C ILE A 148 7.74 -2.38 3.84
N LEU A 149 7.10 -1.22 3.93
CA LEU A 149 6.68 -0.64 5.19
C LEU A 149 5.18 -0.90 5.35
N GLN A 150 4.80 -1.62 6.41
CA GLN A 150 3.38 -1.80 6.75
C GLN A 150 2.86 -0.62 7.56
N LYS A 151 1.57 -0.33 7.40
CA LYS A 151 0.86 0.60 8.28
C LYS A 151 0.65 -0.10 9.62
N GLU A 152 1.16 0.50 10.68
CA GLU A 152 0.74 0.15 12.03
C GLU A 152 -0.67 0.68 12.23
N PHE A 153 -1.64 -0.22 12.31
CA PHE A 153 -2.93 0.14 12.87
C PHE A 153 -2.71 0.24 14.37
N LEU A 154 -2.69 1.45 14.90
CA LEU A 154 -2.85 1.67 16.34
C LEU A 154 -4.23 1.14 16.73
N VAL A 155 -4.29 -0.16 17.01
CA VAL A 155 -5.35 -0.68 17.85
C VAL A 155 -4.97 -0.18 19.23
N ASP A 156 -5.67 0.84 19.68
CA ASP A 156 -5.58 1.25 21.07
C ASP A 156 -6.02 0.04 21.89
N GLU A 157 -5.08 -0.67 22.51
CA GLU A 157 -5.38 -1.83 23.36
C GLU A 157 -6.26 -1.41 24.54
N SER A 158 -6.33 -0.11 24.86
CA SER A 158 -7.29 0.45 25.82
C SER A 158 -8.73 0.54 25.30
N ALA A 159 -8.93 0.47 23.97
CA ALA A 159 -10.26 0.38 23.34
C ALA A 159 -10.76 -1.07 23.22
N ILE A 160 -9.88 -2.07 23.39
CA ILE A 160 -10.29 -3.45 23.60
C ILE A 160 -10.60 -3.58 25.09
N LEU A 161 -11.82 -3.20 25.48
CA LEU A 161 -12.32 -3.44 26.82
C LEU A 161 -12.26 -4.95 27.10
N PRO A 162 -11.43 -5.44 28.04
CA PRO A 162 -11.61 -6.79 28.53
C PRO A 162 -12.95 -6.82 29.25
N ASP A 163 -13.74 -7.88 29.05
CA ASP A 163 -15.02 -8.13 29.74
C ASP A 163 -14.85 -8.12 31.28
N GLY A 164 -14.82 -6.92 31.86
CA GLY A 164 -14.50 -6.67 33.25
C GLY A 164 -15.27 -5.46 33.75
N ASN A 165 -16.38 -5.74 34.42
CA ASN A 165 -17.28 -4.81 35.14
C ASN A 165 -17.87 -3.65 34.32
N GLY A 166 -19.12 -3.86 33.88
CA GLY A 166 -19.95 -2.94 33.10
C GLY A 166 -20.39 -1.63 33.77
N GLU A 167 -19.54 -0.99 34.59
CA GLU A 167 -19.80 0.38 35.07
C GLU A 167 -18.97 1.44 34.30
N ASP A 168 -17.78 1.10 33.80
CA ASP A 168 -16.92 2.05 33.07
C ASP A 168 -17.25 2.16 31.57
N ALA A 169 -17.89 1.13 30.98
CA ALA A 169 -18.27 1.13 29.56
C ALA A 169 -19.40 2.11 29.23
N GLU A 170 -20.32 2.35 30.17
CA GLU A 170 -21.42 3.32 29.99
C GLU A 170 -20.90 4.76 29.92
N HIS A 171 -19.83 5.08 30.65
CA HIS A 171 -19.24 6.42 30.66
C HIS A 171 -18.47 6.73 29.37
N GLY A 172 -17.76 5.73 28.82
CA GLY A 172 -17.08 5.84 27.53
C GLY A 172 -18.04 6.06 26.37
N LEU A 173 -19.11 5.27 26.30
CA LEU A 173 -20.16 5.42 25.29
C LEU A 173 -20.88 6.77 25.39
N HIS A 174 -21.14 7.25 26.60
CA HIS A 174 -21.77 8.56 26.79
C HIS A 174 -20.93 9.70 26.22
N SER A 175 -19.59 9.62 26.35
CA SER A 175 -18.68 10.63 25.78
C SER A 175 -18.66 10.63 24.25
N VAL A 176 -18.76 9.45 23.62
CA VAL A 176 -18.86 9.31 22.16
C VAL A 176 -20.19 9.86 21.65
N PHE A 177 -21.30 9.57 22.35
CA PHE A 177 -22.61 10.10 22.01
C PHE A 177 -22.70 11.62 22.19
N GLN A 178 -21.99 12.16 23.18
CA GLN A 178 -21.89 13.60 23.38
C GLN A 178 -21.12 14.28 22.23
N ALA A 179 -20.00 13.70 21.78
CA ALA A 179 -19.25 14.20 20.62
C ALA A 179 -20.07 14.12 19.31
N LEU A 180 -20.88 13.07 19.13
CA LEU A 180 -21.77 12.92 17.97
C LEU A 180 -22.93 13.93 17.99
N ALA A 181 -23.48 14.25 19.17
CA ALA A 181 -24.48 15.29 19.34
C ALA A 181 -23.91 16.68 19.04
N GLU A 182 -22.66 16.95 19.44
CA GLU A 182 -21.95 18.19 19.13
C GLU A 182 -21.66 18.36 17.62
N GLN A 183 -21.55 17.25 16.87
CA GLN A 183 -21.45 17.26 15.40
C GLN A 183 -22.80 17.26 14.67
N GLY A 184 -23.91 17.46 15.38
CA GLY A 184 -25.23 17.71 14.78
C GLY A 184 -26.05 16.46 14.48
N VAL A 185 -25.70 15.31 15.06
CA VAL A 185 -26.54 14.10 14.99
C VAL A 185 -27.73 14.26 15.95
N GLU A 186 -28.95 14.11 15.44
CA GLU A 186 -30.18 14.21 16.24
C GLU A 186 -30.22 13.14 17.35
N ARG A 187 -30.52 13.56 18.59
CA ARG A 187 -30.51 12.71 19.79
C ARG A 187 -31.38 11.46 19.68
N ASP A 188 -32.50 11.54 18.95
CA ASP A 188 -33.41 10.43 18.75
C ASP A 188 -32.77 9.24 17.99
N ARG A 189 -31.74 9.49 17.18
CA ARG A 189 -30.96 8.44 16.50
C ARG A 189 -29.87 7.85 17.38
N ILE A 190 -29.36 8.64 18.32
CA ILE A 190 -28.37 8.20 19.30
C ILE A 190 -29.01 7.25 20.31
N GLU A 191 -30.24 7.55 20.76
CA GLU A 191 -30.98 6.69 21.70
C GLU A 191 -31.34 5.31 21.11
N GLN A 192 -31.47 5.18 19.79
CA GLN A 192 -31.67 3.89 19.13
C GLN A 192 -30.45 2.96 19.22
N CYS A 193 -29.25 3.51 19.43
CA CYS A 193 -28.01 2.74 19.56
C CYS A 193 -27.74 2.25 21.00
N ILE A 194 -28.52 2.72 21.98
CA ILE A 194 -28.37 2.36 23.40
C ILE A 194 -29.32 1.20 23.77
N ARG A 195 -30.34 0.91 22.96
CA ARG A 195 -31.25 -0.24 23.11
C ARG A 195 -30.74 -1.48 22.39
#